data_AF-A0A821I7F3-F1
#
_entry.id   AF-A0A821I7F3-F1
#
_cell.length_a   1.000
_cell.length_b   1.000
_cell.length_c   1.000
_cell.angle_alpha   90.00
_cell.angle_beta   90.00
_cell.angle_gamma   90.00
#
_symmetry.space_group_name_H-M   'P 1'
#
loop_
_entity.id
_entity.type
_entity.pdbx_description
1 polymer ?
#
loop_
_entity_poly.entity_id
_entity_poly.type
_entity_poly.pdbx_seq_one_letter_code
_entity_poly.pdbx_strand_id
1 'polypeptide(L)'
;CRIATACTDIEVERAKKLLKTNLLTTLDGSTPICEDIGRQLLSYGRRIPLHELNARIDAVDGKTVMTAMKQYVYNHCPAIAAVGPIEQLREYNRQRSRMYTITH
;
A
#
# COMPACT_ATOMS: atom_id res chain seq x y z
N CYS A 1 -0.86 -14.42 -3.73
CA CYS A 1 -0.17 -13.20 -3.21
C CYS A 1 0.86 -13.58 -2.14
N ARG A 2 2.17 -13.50 -2.41
CA ARG A 2 3.23 -13.93 -1.46
C ARG A 2 3.24 -13.10 -0.17
N ILE A 3 3.08 -11.79 -0.26
CA ILE A 3 3.15 -10.89 0.90
C ILE A 3 2.05 -11.23 1.93
N ALA A 4 0.92 -11.80 1.50
CA ALA A 4 -0.15 -12.23 2.39
C ALA A 4 0.18 -13.51 3.18
N THR A 5 1.13 -14.33 2.72
CA THR A 5 1.43 -15.65 3.29
C THR A 5 2.85 -15.78 3.86
N ALA A 6 3.83 -15.11 3.26
CA ALA A 6 5.23 -15.18 3.64
C ALA A 6 5.89 -13.81 3.42
N CYS A 7 5.70 -12.90 4.37
CA CYS A 7 6.38 -11.61 4.43
C CYS A 7 7.63 -11.73 5.32
N THR A 8 8.76 -11.16 4.88
CA THR A 8 10.01 -11.15 5.65
C THR A 8 10.23 -9.79 6.29
N ASP A 9 10.78 -9.76 7.50
CA ASP A 9 10.99 -8.52 8.25
C ASP A 9 11.95 -7.57 7.52
N ILE A 10 12.93 -8.10 6.78
CA ILE A 10 13.86 -7.32 5.95
C ILE A 10 13.12 -6.53 4.86
N GLU A 11 12.13 -7.14 4.21
CA GLU A 11 11.31 -6.47 3.19
C GLU A 11 10.46 -5.36 3.80
N VAL A 12 9.90 -5.60 5.00
CA VAL A 12 9.09 -4.62 5.74
C VAL A 12 9.92 -3.42 6.16
N GLU A 13 11.10 -3.65 6.74
CA GLU A 13 12.02 -2.58 7.16
C GLU A 13 12.50 -1.74 5.97
N ARG A 14 12.77 -2.39 4.83
CA ARG A 14 13.09 -1.67 3.59
C ARG A 14 11.90 -0.83 3.11
N ALA A 15 10.69 -1.39 3.12
CA ALA A 15 9.49 -0.67 2.70
C ALA A 15 9.18 0.53 3.60
N LYS A 16 9.34 0.40 4.93
CA LYS A 16 9.22 1.52 5.89
C LYS A 16 10.16 2.66 5.53
N LYS A 17 11.44 2.37 5.29
CA LYS A 17 12.44 3.37 4.90
C LYS A 17 12.08 4.06 3.58
N LEU A 18 11.67 3.29 2.58
CA LEU A 18 11.23 3.85 1.29
C LEU A 18 10.00 4.76 1.43
N LEU A 19 9.04 4.39 2.27
CA LEU A 19 7.85 5.22 2.52
C LEU A 19 8.21 6.54 3.20
N LYS A 20 9.07 6.49 4.23
CA LYS A 20 9.54 7.69 4.93
C LYS A 20 10.27 8.64 4.00
N THR A 21 11.18 8.12 3.16
CA THR A 21 11.89 8.94 2.18
C THR A 21 10.93 9.59 1.18
N ASN A 22 10.02 8.81 0.57
CA ASN A 22 9.07 9.34 -0.41
C ASN A 22 8.18 10.45 0.16
N LEU A 23 7.70 10.27 1.39
CA LEU A 23 6.88 11.29 2.04
C LEU A 23 7.66 12.59 2.26
N LEU A 24 8.88 12.51 2.78
CA LEU A 24 9.70 13.69 3.03
C LEU A 24 10.06 14.40 1.71
N THR A 25 10.37 13.64 0.66
CA THR A 25 10.64 14.19 -0.68
C THR A 25 9.42 14.89 -1.29
N THR A 26 8.21 14.40 -1.02
CA THR A 26 6.98 15.02 -1.55
C THR A 26 6.69 16.36 -0.87
N LEU A 27 7.21 16.60 0.34
CA LEU A 27 7.00 17.83 1.10
C LEU A 27 8.02 18.93 0.80
N ASP A 28 8.81 18.79 -0.26
CA ASP A 28 9.79 19.81 -0.66
C ASP A 28 9.15 20.91 -1.51
N GLY A 29 9.08 22.13 -0.97
CA GLY A 29 8.48 23.31 -1.61
C GLY A 29 7.15 23.76 -1.00
N SER A 30 6.79 25.03 -1.23
CA SER A 30 5.59 25.65 -0.64
C SER A 30 4.27 25.10 -1.19
N THR A 31 4.20 24.79 -2.49
CA THR A 31 3.01 24.26 -3.15
C THR A 31 2.58 22.89 -2.61
N PRO A 32 3.45 21.85 -2.59
CA PRO A 32 3.04 20.54 -2.06
C PRO A 32 2.74 20.57 -0.57
N ILE A 33 3.39 21.45 0.20
CA ILE A 33 3.04 21.65 1.62
C ILE A 33 1.63 22.21 1.76
N CYS A 34 1.24 23.22 0.95
CA CYS A 34 -0.09 23.80 0.99
C CYS A 34 -1.18 22.77 0.64
N GLU A 35 -0.93 21.98 -0.42
CA GLU A 35 -1.82 20.88 -0.81
C GLU A 35 -1.97 19.84 0.30
N ASP A 36 -0.86 19.43 0.94
CA ASP A 36 -0.89 18.44 2.02
C ASP A 36 -1.66 18.94 3.24
N ILE A 37 -1.49 20.22 3.62
CA ILE A 37 -2.28 20.84 4.69
C ILE A 37 -3.77 20.79 4.36
N GLY A 38 -4.15 21.24 3.16
CA GLY A 38 -5.56 21.25 2.74
C GLY A 38 -6.18 19.85 2.71
N ARG A 39 -5.47 18.89 2.10
CA ARG A 39 -5.92 17.49 2.02
C ARG A 39 -6.07 16.86 3.39
N GLN A 40 -5.11 17.03 4.29
CA GLN A 40 -5.19 16.44 5.63
C GLN A 40 -6.28 17.10 6.48
N LEU A 41 -6.48 18.41 6.33
CA LEU A 41 -7.57 19.11 7.01
C LEU A 41 -8.94 18.59 6.58
N LEU A 42 -9.12 18.32 5.28
CA LEU A 42 -10.38 17.76 4.75
C LEU A 42 -10.58 16.28 5.13
N SER A 43 -9.54 15.45 5.04
CA SER A 43 -9.65 14.01 5.27
C SER A 43 -9.64 13.62 6.75
N TYR A 44 -8.87 14.33 7.59
CA TYR A 44 -8.64 13.97 9.00
C TYR A 44 -9.09 15.06 9.98
N GLY A 45 -9.52 16.22 9.51
CA GLY A 45 -9.86 17.37 10.36
C GLY A 45 -8.65 18.07 11.01
N ARG A 46 -7.43 17.58 10.75
CA ARG A 46 -6.19 18.13 11.30
C ARG A 46 -4.99 17.79 10.42
N ARG A 47 -3.93 18.58 10.56
CA ARG A 47 -2.62 18.22 10.02
C ARG A 47 -1.90 17.26 10.97
N ILE A 48 -1.46 16.11 10.48
CA ILE A 48 -0.71 15.13 11.25
C ILE A 48 0.77 15.54 11.23
N PRO A 49 1.42 15.72 12.39
CA PRO A 49 2.82 16.09 12.43
C PRO A 49 3.72 14.92 12.00
N LEU A 50 4.88 15.24 11.40
CA LEU A 50 5.79 14.24 10.84
C LEU A 50 6.30 13.21 11.86
N HIS A 51 6.51 13.60 13.11
CA HIS A 51 6.96 12.68 14.16
C HIS A 51 5.90 11.62 14.48
N GLU A 52 4.62 12.01 14.53
CA GLU A 52 3.50 11.08 14.77
C GLU A 52 3.38 10.10 13.61
N LEU A 53 3.51 10.59 12.38
CA LEU A 53 3.46 9.74 11.20
C LEU A 53 4.65 8.77 11.14
N ASN A 54 5.86 9.21 11.47
CA ASN A 54 7.03 8.35 11.55
C ASN A 54 6.84 7.24 12.59
N ALA A 55 6.34 7.58 13.79
CA ALA A 55 6.04 6.61 14.84
C ALA A 55 4.98 5.59 14.40
N ARG A 56 3.94 6.03 13.68
CA ARG A 56 2.92 5.14 13.10
C ARG A 56 3.50 4.18 12.06
N ILE A 57 4.44 4.64 11.21
CA ILE A 57 5.11 3.80 10.22
C ILE A 57 6.01 2.76 10.91
N ASP A 58 6.72 3.17 11.97
CA ASP A 58 7.62 2.27 12.70
C ASP A 58 6.88 1.16 13.44
N ALA A 59 5.68 1.47 13.95
CA ALA A 59 4.80 0.51 14.62
C ALA A 59 4.23 -0.59 13.71
N VAL A 60 4.43 -0.53 12.39
CA VAL A 60 3.93 -1.55 11.46
C VAL A 60 4.85 -2.77 11.43
N ASP A 61 4.41 -3.90 11.96
CA ASP A 61 5.17 -5.15 11.89
C ASP A 61 4.79 -6.00 10.67
N GLY A 62 5.63 -6.98 10.34
CA GLY A 62 5.34 -7.94 9.26
C GLY A 62 4.03 -8.69 9.47
N LYS A 63 3.64 -8.97 10.72
CA LYS A 63 2.33 -9.54 11.05
C LYS A 63 1.18 -8.61 10.66
N THR A 64 1.29 -7.32 10.97
CA THR A 64 0.28 -6.31 10.62
C THR A 64 0.13 -6.20 9.11
N VAL A 65 1.24 -6.22 8.37
CA VAL A 65 1.25 -6.24 6.90
C VAL A 65 0.55 -7.49 6.36
N MET A 66 0.87 -8.68 6.89
CA MET A 66 0.22 -9.92 6.47
C MET A 66 -1.28 -9.92 6.75
N THR A 67 -1.71 -9.43 7.92
CA THR A 67 -3.13 -9.31 8.28
C THR A 67 -3.87 -8.37 7.33
N ALA A 68 -3.31 -7.18 7.07
CA ALA A 68 -3.90 -6.24 6.12
C ALA A 68 -3.99 -6.82 4.70
N MET A 69 -2.93 -7.50 4.24
CA MET A 69 -2.93 -8.17 2.93
C MET A 69 -3.97 -9.29 2.85
N LYS A 70 -4.16 -10.05 3.94
CA LYS A 70 -5.21 -11.07 4.01
C LYS A 70 -6.62 -10.46 3.99
N GLN A 71 -6.80 -9.32 4.66
CA GLN A 71 -8.10 -8.65 4.77
C GLN A 71 -8.53 -7.93 3.49
N TYR A 72 -7.59 -7.32 2.76
CA TYR A 72 -7.94 -6.45 1.63
C TYR A 72 -7.60 -7.05 0.26
N VAL A 73 -6.63 -7.96 0.18
CA VAL A 73 -6.10 -8.43 -1.11
C VAL A 73 -6.34 -9.93 -1.32
N TYR A 74 -6.13 -10.74 -0.28
CA TYR A 74 -6.20 -12.19 -0.41
C TYR A 74 -7.64 -12.66 -0.66
N ASN A 75 -7.84 -13.44 -1.73
CA ASN A 75 -9.15 -13.98 -2.11
C ASN A 75 -10.26 -12.93 -2.34
N HIS A 76 -9.90 -11.71 -2.73
CA HIS A 76 -10.87 -10.69 -3.16
C HIS A 76 -10.97 -10.60 -4.68
N CYS A 77 -12.10 -10.09 -5.18
CA CYS A 77 -12.35 -9.87 -6.59
C CYS A 77 -11.65 -8.57 -7.05
N PRO A 78 -10.63 -8.63 -7.92
CA PRO A 78 -9.96 -7.43 -8.39
C PRO A 78 -10.84 -6.70 -9.41
N ALA A 79 -10.66 -5.38 -9.52
CA ALA A 79 -11.17 -4.60 -10.64
C ALA A 79 -10.08 -4.51 -11.72
N ILE A 80 -10.41 -4.83 -12.98
CA ILE A 80 -9.47 -4.83 -14.09
C ILE A 80 -10.00 -3.88 -15.16
N ALA A 81 -9.22 -2.87 -15.51
CA ALA A 81 -9.48 -1.96 -16.63
C ALA A 81 -8.27 -1.99 -17.57
N ALA A 82 -8.52 -2.15 -18.87
CA ALA A 82 -7.47 -2.17 -19.88
C ALA A 82 -7.97 -1.56 -21.19
N VAL A 83 -7.11 -0.83 -21.89
CA VAL A 83 -7.42 -0.10 -23.12
C VAL A 83 -6.28 -0.31 -24.12
N GLY A 84 -6.63 -0.49 -25.40
CA GLY A 84 -5.67 -0.76 -26.49
C GLY A 84 -5.59 -2.24 -26.88
N PRO A 85 -4.48 -2.71 -27.49
CA PRO A 85 -4.31 -4.10 -27.89
C PRO A 85 -4.09 -5.00 -26.66
N ILE A 86 -5.19 -5.54 -26.13
CA ILE A 86 -5.23 -6.31 -24.87
C ILE A 86 -5.30 -7.83 -25.08
N GLU A 87 -4.83 -8.32 -26.22
CA GLU A 87 -4.93 -9.74 -26.62
C GLU A 87 -4.24 -10.71 -25.65
N GLN A 88 -3.19 -10.24 -24.96
CA GLN A 88 -2.47 -11.03 -23.95
C GLN A 88 -3.03 -10.85 -22.52
N LEU A 89 -4.03 -9.98 -22.33
CA LEU A 89 -4.66 -9.79 -21.03
C LEU A 89 -5.44 -11.04 -20.68
N ARG A 90 -5.06 -11.67 -19.57
CA ARG A 90 -5.74 -12.87 -19.10
C ARG A 90 -7.18 -12.55 -18.70
N GLU A 91 -8.06 -13.48 -19.02
CA GLU A 91 -9.45 -13.45 -18.57
C GLU A 91 -9.58 -13.25 -17.06
N TYR A 92 -10.70 -12.64 -16.68
CA TYR A 92 -11.01 -12.32 -15.29
C TYR A 92 -10.87 -13.52 -14.35
N ASN A 93 -11.40 -14.69 -14.74
CA ASN A 93 -11.35 -15.90 -13.94
C ASN A 93 -9.91 -16.31 -13.61
N ARG A 94 -9.01 -16.23 -14.61
CA ARG A 94 -7.60 -16.57 -14.43
C ARG A 94 -6.88 -15.57 -13.51
N GLN A 95 -7.34 -14.32 -13.47
CA GLN A 95 -6.82 -13.31 -12.53
C GLN A 95 -7.36 -13.53 -11.12
N ARG A 96 -8.65 -13.84 -10.99
CA ARG A 96 -9.29 -14.16 -9.71
C ARG A 96 -8.68 -15.39 -9.05
N SER A 97 -8.36 -16.42 -9.82
CA SER A 97 -7.68 -17.63 -9.33
C SER A 97 -6.28 -17.37 -8.78
N ARG A 98 -5.62 -16.27 -9.17
CA ARG A 98 -4.28 -15.89 -8.65
C ARG A 98 -4.32 -15.11 -7.35
N MET A 99 -5.51 -14.67 -6.91
CA MET A 99 -5.68 -13.91 -5.66
C MET A 99 -5.58 -14.77 -4.41
N TYR A 100 -5.59 -16.10 -4.55
CA TYR A 100 -5.33 -17.04 -3.47
C TYR A 100 -4.30 -18.07 -3.89
N THR A 101 -3.82 -18.86 -2.94
CA THR A 101 -2.86 -19.94 -3.20
C THR A 101 -3.35 -21.16 -2.44
N ILE A 102 -3.41 -22.30 -3.13
CA ILE A 102 -3.75 -23.58 -2.52
C ILE A 102 -2.42 -24.20 -2.06
N THR A 103 -2.21 -24.25 -0.76
CA THR A 103 -1.13 -25.00 -0.14
C THR A 103 -1.72 -26.29 0.41
N HIS A 104 -1.23 -27.43 -0.09
CA HIS A 104 -1.48 -28.76 0.47
C HIS A 104 -0.74 -28.95 1.79
#